data_AF-A0A3P9LJJ6-F1
#
_entry.id   AF-A0A3P9LJJ6-F1
#
_cell.length_a   1.000
_cell.length_b   1.000
_cell.length_c   1.000
_cell.angle_alpha   90.00
_cell.angle_beta   90.00
_cell.angle_gamma   90.00
#
_symmetry.space_group_name_H-M   'P 1'
#
loop_
_entity.id
_entity.type
_entity.pdbx_description
1 polymer ?
#
loop_
_entity_poly.entity_id
_entity_poly.type
_entity_poly.pdbx_seq_one_letter_code
_entity_poly.pdbx_strand_id
1 'polypeptide(L)'
;MQKLESDGEEESALHPLVFFDLETTGLGPNCEIIQLAAVSGGHSLNLYVVPHARIEHRAAKVTGFKVCRHRLYLHRQPLFTNTLREILVSFIAFLQMFKRPFLVGHNIRHFDCPLLVRALDRLELLEQFRSSVSACVDTLPLAREVLNGRNLRSFRQENLVRELLGVNYKAHDALEDVRALQMLYAFIQPTTEQVRRHTFTLDSRDKKTAVNRKVASRKV
;
A
#
# COMPACT_ATOMS: atom_id res chain seq x y z
N MET A 1 -32.87 25.05 34.31
CA MET A 1 -31.80 24.19 34.87
C MET A 1 -31.71 22.97 33.96
N GLN A 2 -30.83 22.90 32.95
CA GLN A 2 -29.39 22.58 33.02
C GLN A 2 -29.15 21.37 33.94
N LYS A 3 -28.60 20.22 33.54
CA LYS A 3 -27.48 19.88 32.64
C LYS A 3 -27.68 18.42 32.14
N LEU A 4 -27.47 18.10 30.86
CA LEU A 4 -26.24 17.52 30.28
C LEU A 4 -25.89 16.12 30.81
N GLU A 5 -26.14 15.10 29.98
CA GLU A 5 -25.17 14.03 29.78
C GLU A 5 -24.91 13.98 28.27
N SER A 6 -23.76 14.54 27.89
CA SER A 6 -23.20 14.44 26.56
C SER A 6 -22.62 13.04 26.41
N ASP A 7 -23.01 12.34 25.34
CA ASP A 7 -22.28 11.19 24.82
C ASP A 7 -20.89 11.67 24.37
N GLY A 8 -19.99 11.69 25.34
CA GLY A 8 -18.57 11.99 25.18
C GLY A 8 -17.78 10.73 25.47
N GLU A 9 -17.87 9.75 24.59
CA GLU A 9 -16.95 8.61 24.54
C GLU A 9 -16.58 8.28 23.09
N GLU A 10 -15.76 9.11 22.47
CA GLU A 10 -14.81 8.66 21.42
C GLU A 10 -13.43 9.28 21.69
N GLU A 11 -12.93 9.03 22.89
CA GLU A 11 -11.54 9.32 23.23
C GLU A 11 -10.63 8.21 22.68
N SER A 12 -10.10 8.44 21.48
CA SER A 12 -8.74 8.07 21.07
C SER A 12 -8.30 6.60 21.01
N ALA A 13 -9.17 5.64 20.67
CA ALA A 13 -8.67 4.36 20.18
C ALA A 13 -7.95 4.59 18.82
N LEU A 14 -6.62 4.61 18.82
CA LEU A 14 -5.82 4.57 17.59
C LEU A 14 -6.32 3.41 16.72
N HIS A 15 -6.79 3.71 15.50
CA HIS A 15 -7.16 2.68 14.55
C HIS A 15 -5.97 1.72 14.37
N PRO A 16 -6.20 0.39 14.43
CA PRO A 16 -5.14 -0.56 14.12
C PRO A 16 -4.52 -0.25 12.76
N LEU A 17 -3.20 -0.33 12.68
CA LEU A 17 -2.46 -0.06 11.44
C LEU A 17 -2.05 -1.38 10.82
N VAL A 18 -2.31 -1.54 9.53
CA VAL A 18 -1.73 -2.62 8.73
C VAL A 18 -0.86 -1.97 7.66
N PHE A 19 0.44 -2.21 7.72
CA PHE A 19 1.39 -1.78 6.71
C PHE A 19 1.39 -2.79 5.57
N PHE A 20 1.33 -2.36 4.33
CA PHE A 20 1.39 -3.25 3.17
C PHE A 20 2.25 -2.67 2.04
N ASP A 21 2.75 -3.57 1.19
CA ASP A 21 3.54 -3.25 0.01
C ASP A 21 3.37 -4.33 -1.05
N LEU A 22 3.54 -3.96 -2.31
CA LEU A 22 3.45 -4.85 -3.47
C LEU A 22 4.73 -4.85 -4.30
N GLU A 23 5.30 -6.03 -4.52
CA GLU A 23 6.24 -6.20 -5.64
C GLU A 23 5.49 -6.54 -6.91
N THR A 24 5.92 -5.96 -8.02
CA THR A 24 5.18 -6.00 -9.28
C THR A 24 6.05 -6.36 -10.47
N THR A 25 5.43 -6.73 -11.58
CA THR A 25 6.14 -7.01 -12.84
C THR A 25 6.79 -5.78 -13.47
N GLY A 26 6.45 -4.57 -13.02
CA GLY A 26 6.91 -3.32 -13.61
C GLY A 26 6.08 -2.13 -13.11
N LEU A 27 6.33 -0.95 -13.67
CA LEU A 27 5.62 0.28 -13.26
C LEU A 27 4.49 0.69 -14.23
N GLY A 28 4.33 -0.06 -15.33
CA GLY A 28 3.33 0.24 -16.35
C GLY A 28 1.89 -0.06 -15.91
N PRO A 29 0.89 0.43 -16.66
CA PRO A 29 -0.53 0.23 -16.33
C PRO A 29 -0.98 -1.24 -16.35
N ASN A 30 -0.24 -2.09 -17.06
CA ASN A 30 -0.50 -3.52 -17.19
C ASN A 30 0.37 -4.37 -16.26
N CYS A 31 1.05 -3.75 -15.28
CA CYS A 31 1.79 -4.51 -14.27
C CYS A 31 0.86 -5.41 -13.46
N GLU A 32 1.43 -6.50 -12.97
CA GLU A 32 0.77 -7.51 -12.15
C GLU A 32 1.52 -7.67 -10.83
N ILE A 33 0.78 -8.09 -9.79
CA ILE A 33 1.33 -8.37 -8.46
C ILE A 33 2.15 -9.66 -8.52
N ILE A 34 3.37 -9.62 -7.97
CA ILE A 34 4.26 -10.76 -7.78
C ILE A 34 4.33 -11.14 -6.29
N GLN A 35 4.43 -10.16 -5.41
CA GLN A 35 4.47 -10.34 -3.95
C GLN A 35 3.47 -9.39 -3.32
N LEU A 36 2.74 -9.87 -2.32
CA LEU A 36 1.94 -9.05 -1.41
C LEU A 36 2.42 -9.35 0.00
N ALA A 37 2.87 -8.31 0.71
CA ALA A 37 3.22 -8.42 2.11
C ALA A 37 2.40 -7.45 2.95
N ALA A 38 2.13 -7.85 4.18
CA ALA A 38 1.48 -7.00 5.16
C ALA A 38 1.99 -7.29 6.58
N VAL A 39 2.09 -6.26 7.42
CA VAL A 39 2.52 -6.37 8.82
C VAL A 39 1.65 -5.50 9.72
N SER A 40 1.36 -6.01 10.92
CA SER A 40 0.77 -5.25 12.02
C SER A 40 1.29 -5.78 13.35
N GLY A 41 2.11 -4.98 14.04
CA GLY A 41 2.81 -5.41 15.24
C GLY A 41 3.70 -6.63 14.95
N GLY A 42 3.43 -7.74 15.64
CA GLY A 42 4.13 -9.02 15.45
C GLY A 42 3.51 -9.94 14.37
N HIS A 43 2.37 -9.58 13.78
CA HIS A 43 1.72 -10.39 12.75
C HIS A 43 2.25 -10.01 11.36
N SER A 44 2.44 -11.02 10.50
CA SER A 44 2.88 -10.81 9.12
C SER A 44 2.20 -11.74 8.14
N LEU A 45 1.91 -11.21 6.94
CA LEU A 45 1.51 -11.94 5.76
C LEU A 45 2.58 -11.72 4.68
N ASN A 46 2.97 -12.77 3.96
CA ASN A 46 3.92 -12.69 2.86
C ASN A 46 3.59 -13.76 1.82
N LEU A 47 3.00 -13.34 0.71
CA LEU A 47 2.47 -14.24 -0.31
C LEU A 47 2.99 -13.88 -1.70
N TYR A 48 3.19 -14.90 -2.52
CA TYR A 48 3.74 -14.78 -3.87
C TYR A 48 2.77 -15.33 -4.91
N VAL A 49 2.80 -14.76 -6.11
CA VAL A 49 2.00 -15.15 -7.27
C VAL A 49 2.92 -15.26 -8.49
N VAL A 50 2.72 -16.28 -9.32
CA VAL A 50 3.36 -16.31 -10.65
C VAL A 50 2.59 -15.36 -11.55
N PRO A 51 3.20 -14.24 -12.01
CA PRO A 51 2.51 -13.35 -12.94
C PRO A 51 2.34 -14.01 -14.31
N HIS A 52 1.30 -13.63 -15.03
CA HIS A 52 1.12 -13.93 -16.45
C HIS A 52 1.96 -13.00 -17.32
N ALA A 53 2.08 -11.74 -16.90
CA ALA A 53 2.90 -10.76 -17.58
C ALA A 53 4.40 -11.03 -17.40
N ARG A 54 5.18 -10.68 -18.42
CA ARG A 54 6.64 -10.71 -18.31
C ARG A 54 7.10 -9.69 -17.27
N ILE A 55 7.99 -10.10 -16.37
CA ILE A 55 8.69 -9.20 -15.47
C ILE A 55 9.63 -8.31 -16.29
N GLU A 56 9.44 -7.00 -16.22
CA GLU A 56 10.28 -6.00 -16.85
C GLU A 56 11.73 -6.13 -16.37
N HIS A 57 12.70 -5.86 -17.24
CA HIS A 57 14.11 -6.03 -16.90
C HIS A 57 14.52 -5.21 -15.68
N ARG A 58 14.00 -3.98 -15.54
CA ARG A 58 14.27 -3.12 -14.38
C ARG A 58 13.68 -3.70 -13.09
N ALA A 59 12.42 -4.15 -13.12
CA ALA A 59 11.78 -4.80 -11.97
C ALA A 59 12.52 -6.07 -11.54
N ALA A 60 12.88 -6.94 -12.49
CA ALA A 60 13.65 -8.14 -12.20
C ALA A 60 15.04 -7.83 -11.62
N LYS A 61 15.68 -6.74 -12.06
CA LYS A 61 17.00 -6.32 -11.58
C LYS A 61 16.96 -5.85 -10.12
N VAL A 62 15.92 -5.13 -9.72
CA VAL A 62 15.81 -4.58 -8.36
C VAL A 62 15.26 -5.60 -7.36
N THR A 63 14.24 -6.36 -7.74
CA THR A 63 13.59 -7.35 -6.86
C THR A 63 14.30 -8.71 -6.84
N GLY A 64 15.01 -9.06 -7.93
CA GLY A 64 15.58 -10.39 -8.11
C GLY A 64 14.58 -11.47 -8.52
N PHE A 65 13.33 -11.11 -8.81
CA PHE A 65 12.33 -12.07 -9.30
C PHE A 65 12.58 -12.52 -10.74
N LYS A 66 12.31 -13.79 -11.00
CA LYS A 66 12.34 -14.39 -12.34
C LYS A 66 11.28 -15.47 -12.46
N VAL A 67 10.60 -15.52 -13.60
CA VAL A 67 9.73 -16.66 -13.96
C VAL A 67 10.49 -17.58 -14.92
N CYS A 68 10.51 -18.88 -14.62
CA CYS A 68 11.06 -19.91 -15.49
C CYS A 68 10.16 -21.15 -15.45
N ARG A 69 9.71 -21.64 -16.62
CA ARG A 69 8.81 -22.80 -16.75
C ARG A 69 7.62 -22.75 -15.77
N HIS A 70 6.91 -21.62 -15.78
CA HIS A 70 5.74 -21.34 -14.91
C HIS A 70 6.00 -21.37 -13.39
N ARG A 71 7.26 -21.30 -12.95
CA ARG A 71 7.62 -21.17 -11.54
C ARG A 71 8.28 -19.82 -11.28
N LEU A 72 7.93 -19.20 -10.16
CA LEU A 72 8.58 -17.99 -9.67
C LEU A 72 9.84 -18.35 -8.89
N TYR A 73 10.90 -17.57 -9.11
CA TYR A 73 12.16 -17.67 -8.41
C TYR A 73 12.54 -16.30 -7.84
N LEU A 74 13.13 -16.30 -6.65
CA LEU A 74 13.80 -15.16 -6.05
C LEU A 74 15.28 -15.50 -5.91
N HIS A 75 16.17 -14.73 -6.55
CA HIS A 75 17.61 -14.96 -6.54
C HIS A 75 18.00 -16.43 -6.83
N ARG A 76 17.35 -17.05 -7.83
CA ARG A 76 17.52 -18.46 -8.26
C ARG A 76 16.92 -19.53 -7.33
N GLN A 77 16.31 -19.15 -6.22
CA GLN A 77 15.58 -20.08 -5.36
C GLN A 77 14.11 -20.15 -5.77
N PRO A 78 13.52 -21.34 -5.98
CA PRO A 78 12.10 -21.47 -6.30
C PRO A 78 11.24 -21.05 -5.11
N LEU A 79 10.12 -20.37 -5.38
CA LEU A 79 9.16 -19.98 -4.37
C LEU A 79 7.87 -20.80 -4.48
N PHE A 80 7.24 -21.04 -3.33
CA PHE A 80 5.83 -21.44 -3.30
C PHE A 80 4.97 -20.25 -3.65
N THR A 81 4.01 -20.47 -4.54
CA THR A 81 3.13 -19.43 -5.06
C THR A 81 1.68 -19.86 -4.94
N ASN A 82 0.81 -18.87 -4.86
CA ASN A 82 -0.63 -19.02 -4.81
C ASN A 82 -1.23 -18.40 -6.07
N THR A 83 -2.52 -18.63 -6.28
CA THR A 83 -3.32 -17.86 -7.24
C THR A 83 -3.54 -16.43 -6.74
N LEU A 84 -3.82 -15.51 -7.66
CA LEU A 84 -4.15 -14.13 -7.30
C LEU A 84 -5.36 -14.06 -6.34
N ARG A 85 -6.37 -14.91 -6.55
CA ARG A 85 -7.56 -14.96 -5.68
C ARG A 85 -7.19 -15.38 -4.25
N GLU A 86 -6.39 -16.42 -4.09
CA GLU A 86 -5.95 -16.89 -2.76
C GLU A 86 -5.19 -15.82 -1.99
N ILE A 87 -4.29 -15.06 -2.65
CA ILE A 87 -3.54 -14.01 -1.95
C ILE A 87 -4.43 -12.85 -1.51
N LEU A 88 -5.41 -12.45 -2.33
CA LEU A 88 -6.30 -11.34 -2.00
C LEU A 88 -7.30 -11.73 -0.92
N VAL A 89 -7.85 -12.96 -0.96
CA VAL A 89 -8.70 -13.49 0.11
C VAL A 89 -7.93 -13.58 1.43
N SER A 90 -6.69 -14.09 1.39
CA SER A 90 -5.83 -14.15 2.58
C SER A 90 -5.51 -12.76 3.13
N PHE A 91 -5.31 -11.78 2.25
CA PHE A 91 -5.06 -10.40 2.66
C PHE A 91 -6.29 -9.76 3.30
N ILE A 92 -7.49 -9.95 2.74
CA ILE A 92 -8.74 -9.50 3.36
C ILE A 92 -8.93 -10.16 4.73
N ALA A 93 -8.72 -11.47 4.84
CA ALA A 93 -8.80 -12.18 6.12
C ALA A 93 -7.80 -11.63 7.16
N PHE A 94 -6.57 -11.32 6.73
CA PHE A 94 -5.57 -10.67 7.58
C PHE A 94 -6.05 -9.30 8.08
N LEU A 95 -6.63 -8.47 7.21
CA LEU A 95 -7.19 -7.16 7.60
C LEU A 95 -8.35 -7.29 8.60
N GLN A 96 -9.19 -8.32 8.44
CA GLN A 96 -10.34 -8.57 9.33
C GLN A 96 -9.93 -8.93 10.76
N MET A 97 -8.74 -9.52 10.96
CA MET A 97 -8.18 -9.73 12.30
C MET A 97 -8.03 -8.44 13.10
N PHE A 98 -7.88 -7.30 12.41
CA PHE A 98 -7.66 -5.98 12.99
C PHE A 98 -8.89 -5.06 12.94
N LYS A 99 -10.09 -5.63 12.74
CA LYS A 99 -11.38 -4.93 12.83
C LYS A 99 -11.40 -3.59 12.06
N ARG A 100 -11.17 -3.65 10.75
CA ARG A 100 -11.13 -2.48 9.84
C ARG A 100 -9.96 -1.52 10.13
N PRO A 101 -8.71 -1.97 9.95
CA PRO A 101 -7.54 -1.13 10.16
C PRO A 101 -7.45 0.04 9.18
N PHE A 102 -6.55 0.99 9.49
CA PHE A 102 -5.97 1.84 8.45
C PHE A 102 -4.94 1.04 7.67
N LEU A 103 -5.07 1.09 6.36
CA LEU A 103 -4.13 0.47 5.44
C LEU A 103 -3.03 1.47 5.09
N VAL A 104 -1.82 1.20 5.55
CA VAL A 104 -0.69 2.14 5.50
C VAL A 104 0.35 1.64 4.52
N GLY A 105 0.93 2.53 3.73
CA GLY A 105 2.03 2.17 2.84
C GLY A 105 2.75 3.41 2.33
N HIS A 106 3.82 3.23 1.56
CA HIS A 106 4.64 4.33 1.09
C HIS A 106 4.44 4.60 -0.40
N ASN A 107 3.91 5.77 -0.75
CA ASN A 107 3.51 6.13 -2.12
C ASN A 107 2.36 5.27 -2.70
N ILE A 108 1.58 4.63 -1.84
CA ILE A 108 0.52 3.70 -2.21
C ILE A 108 -0.65 4.35 -2.96
N ARG A 109 -0.90 5.65 -2.76
CA ARG A 109 -2.07 6.33 -3.37
C ARG A 109 -1.97 6.30 -4.89
N HIS A 110 -0.75 6.37 -5.42
CA HIS A 110 -0.50 6.50 -6.85
C HIS A 110 -0.07 5.20 -7.53
N PHE A 111 0.27 4.16 -6.78
CA PHE A 111 0.78 2.91 -7.34
C PHE A 111 0.05 1.67 -6.83
N ASP A 112 0.28 1.30 -5.56
CA ASP A 112 -0.20 0.06 -4.98
C ASP A 112 -1.72 -0.01 -4.92
N CYS A 113 -2.38 1.05 -4.43
CA CYS A 113 -3.83 1.09 -4.30
C CYS A 113 -4.54 0.97 -5.67
N PRO A 114 -4.18 1.73 -6.72
CA PRO A 114 -4.75 1.53 -8.06
C PRO A 114 -4.58 0.11 -8.61
N LEU A 115 -3.41 -0.52 -8.41
CA LEU A 115 -3.17 -1.91 -8.82
C LEU A 115 -4.02 -2.90 -8.01
N LEU A 116 -4.06 -2.73 -6.68
CA LEU A 116 -4.83 -3.57 -5.78
C LEU A 116 -6.33 -3.50 -6.08
N VAL A 117 -6.88 -2.30 -6.26
CA VAL A 117 -8.29 -2.09 -6.63
C VAL A 117 -8.62 -2.79 -7.95
N ARG A 118 -7.76 -2.67 -8.97
CA ARG A 118 -7.95 -3.37 -10.25
C ARG A 118 -7.96 -4.90 -10.06
N ALA A 119 -7.05 -5.43 -9.25
CA ALA A 119 -6.97 -6.86 -8.97
C ALA A 119 -8.19 -7.38 -8.20
N LEU A 120 -8.66 -6.62 -7.21
CA LEU A 120 -9.86 -6.92 -6.42
C LEU A 120 -11.14 -6.87 -7.26
N ASP A 121 -11.29 -5.83 -8.10
CA ASP A 121 -12.45 -5.64 -8.98
C ASP A 121 -12.57 -6.80 -9.99
N ARG A 122 -11.46 -7.20 -10.62
CA ARG A 122 -11.41 -8.34 -11.55
C ARG A 122 -11.87 -9.66 -10.92
N LEU A 123 -11.75 -9.79 -9.60
CA LEU A 123 -12.06 -11.02 -8.87
C LEU A 123 -13.33 -10.91 -8.03
N GLU A 124 -14.07 -9.80 -8.15
CA GLU A 124 -15.30 -9.50 -7.41
C GLU A 124 -15.09 -9.47 -5.89
N LEU A 125 -13.91 -9.03 -5.44
CA LEU A 125 -13.51 -8.95 -4.03
C LEU A 125 -13.51 -7.51 -3.47
N LEU A 126 -13.78 -6.51 -4.31
CA LEU A 126 -13.61 -5.09 -3.94
C LEU A 126 -14.51 -4.67 -2.78
N GLU A 127 -15.78 -5.09 -2.77
CA GLU A 127 -16.71 -4.75 -1.68
C GLU A 127 -16.32 -5.41 -0.35
N GLN A 128 -15.88 -6.67 -0.40
CA GLN A 128 -15.37 -7.37 0.79
C GLN A 128 -14.10 -6.71 1.33
N PHE A 129 -13.22 -6.25 0.45
CA PHE A 129 -12.04 -5.51 0.86
C PHE A 129 -12.41 -4.19 1.53
N ARG A 130 -13.32 -3.40 0.93
CA ARG A 130 -13.80 -2.12 1.48
C ARG A 130 -14.44 -2.26 2.83
N SER A 131 -15.20 -3.33 3.06
CA SER A 131 -15.79 -3.60 4.37
C SER A 131 -14.75 -4.00 5.42
N SER A 132 -13.54 -4.36 4.99
CA SER A 132 -12.43 -4.83 5.84
C SER A 132 -11.40 -3.74 6.15
N VAL A 133 -11.53 -2.52 5.61
CA VAL A 133 -10.61 -1.38 5.88
C VAL A 133 -11.39 -0.13 6.26
N SER A 134 -10.84 0.71 7.14
CA SER A 134 -11.47 2.00 7.47
C SER A 134 -11.05 3.08 6.49
N ALA A 135 -9.74 3.18 6.24
CA ALA A 135 -9.18 4.10 5.26
C ALA A 135 -7.74 3.69 4.89
N CYS A 136 -7.15 4.37 3.91
CA CYS A 136 -5.75 4.22 3.51
C CYS A 136 -4.93 5.44 3.92
N VAL A 137 -3.65 5.26 4.24
CA VAL A 137 -2.72 6.35 4.59
C VAL A 137 -1.46 6.23 3.73
N ASP A 138 -1.19 7.26 2.94
CA ASP A 138 0.05 7.34 2.18
C ASP A 138 1.15 8.03 3.00
N THR A 139 2.17 7.26 3.37
CA THR A 139 3.24 7.73 4.24
C THR A 139 4.25 8.63 3.53
N LEU A 140 4.28 8.68 2.19
CA LEU A 140 5.20 9.58 1.48
C LEU A 140 4.86 11.06 1.73
N PRO A 141 3.64 11.55 1.44
CA PRO A 141 3.28 12.94 1.76
C PRO A 141 3.20 13.18 3.28
N LEU A 142 2.80 12.19 4.08
CA LEU A 142 2.82 12.29 5.54
C LEU A 142 4.24 12.52 6.08
N ALA A 143 5.23 11.74 5.63
CA ALA A 143 6.61 11.89 6.06
C ALA A 143 7.17 13.26 5.68
N ARG A 144 6.81 13.80 4.49
CA ARG A 144 7.19 15.16 4.08
C ARG A 144 6.66 16.23 5.03
N GLU A 145 5.44 16.06 5.53
CA GLU A 145 4.87 16.99 6.50
C GLU A 145 5.53 16.84 7.87
N VAL A 146 5.61 15.61 8.40
CA VAL A 146 6.13 15.33 9.75
C VAL A 146 7.61 15.71 9.88
N LEU A 147 8.38 15.49 8.83
CA LEU A 147 9.82 15.75 8.81
C LEU A 147 10.14 17.08 8.13
N ASN A 148 9.14 17.94 7.91
CA ASN A 148 9.36 19.27 7.38
C ASN A 148 10.34 20.04 8.29
N GLY A 149 11.31 20.71 7.68
CA GLY A 149 12.41 21.37 8.40
C GLY A 149 13.59 20.47 8.76
N ARG A 150 13.50 19.14 8.58
CA ARG A 150 14.68 18.28 8.58
C ARG A 150 15.37 18.39 7.23
N ASN A 151 16.69 18.57 7.22
CA ASN A 151 17.49 18.74 6.00
C ASN A 151 17.73 17.40 5.26
N LEU A 152 16.64 16.70 4.92
CA LEU A 152 16.65 15.40 4.26
C LEU A 152 16.71 15.58 2.74
N ARG A 153 17.56 14.80 2.06
CA ARG A 153 17.75 14.90 0.60
C ARG A 153 16.73 14.10 -0.20
N SER A 154 16.09 13.11 0.43
CA SER A 154 15.17 12.20 -0.23
C SER A 154 14.13 11.67 0.76
N PHE A 155 12.91 11.49 0.26
CA PHE A 155 11.80 10.89 1.01
C PHE A 155 11.48 9.48 0.53
N ARG A 156 12.39 8.83 -0.22
CA ARG A 156 12.25 7.38 -0.48
C ARG A 156 12.38 6.62 0.84
N GLN A 157 11.55 5.60 1.03
CA GLN A 157 11.56 4.79 2.25
C GLN A 157 12.96 4.30 2.64
N GLU A 158 13.72 3.71 1.71
CA GLU A 158 15.10 3.26 1.94
C GLU A 158 16.00 4.36 2.52
N ASN A 159 15.84 5.60 2.06
CA ASN A 159 16.65 6.73 2.48
C ASN A 159 16.19 7.24 3.85
N LEU A 160 14.87 7.30 4.09
CA LEU A 160 14.32 7.67 5.39
C LEU A 160 14.73 6.68 6.47
N VAL A 161 14.62 5.38 6.20
CA VAL A 161 15.03 4.31 7.12
C VAL A 161 16.53 4.41 7.42
N ARG A 162 17.37 4.58 6.40
CA ARG A 162 18.81 4.73 6.59
C ARG A 162 19.17 6.00 7.38
N GLU A 163 18.61 7.15 7.02
CA GLU A 163 18.96 8.44 7.62
C GLU A 163 18.40 8.62 9.04
N LEU A 164 17.23 8.04 9.34
CA LEU A 164 16.56 8.23 10.63
C LEU A 164 16.76 7.07 11.60
N LEU A 165 16.83 5.83 11.11
CA LEU A 165 16.99 4.63 11.95
C LEU A 165 18.43 4.09 11.93
N GLY A 166 19.29 4.55 11.01
CA GLY A 166 20.65 4.02 10.88
C GLY A 166 20.71 2.57 10.36
N VAL A 167 19.60 2.06 9.82
CA VAL A 167 19.47 0.68 9.36
C VAL A 167 19.48 0.63 7.83
N ASN A 168 20.24 -0.31 7.28
CA ASN A 168 20.07 -0.75 5.90
C ASN A 168 19.26 -2.05 5.93
N TYR A 169 18.32 -2.20 5.00
CA TYR A 169 17.53 -3.41 4.86
C TYR A 169 17.48 -3.82 3.39
N LYS A 170 16.97 -5.03 3.13
CA LYS A 170 16.78 -5.52 1.76
C LYS A 170 15.56 -4.84 1.14
N ALA A 171 15.75 -3.63 0.62
CA ALA A 171 14.74 -2.94 -0.17
C ALA A 171 14.39 -3.75 -1.43
N HIS A 172 13.16 -3.60 -1.91
CA HIS A 172 12.59 -4.39 -3.01
C HIS A 172 12.30 -5.85 -2.63
N ASP A 173 11.92 -6.04 -1.36
CA ASP A 173 11.30 -7.23 -0.83
C ASP A 173 10.14 -6.76 0.04
N ALA A 174 8.91 -6.92 -0.45
CA ALA A 174 7.72 -6.29 0.16
C ALA A 174 7.62 -6.55 1.67
N LEU A 175 8.05 -7.73 2.16
CA LEU A 175 8.00 -8.04 3.60
C LEU A 175 9.01 -7.21 4.40
N GLU A 176 10.22 -7.03 3.88
CA GLU A 176 11.24 -6.20 4.52
C GLU A 176 10.89 -4.72 4.41
N ASP A 177 10.31 -4.30 3.29
CA ASP A 177 9.79 -2.95 3.09
C ASP A 177 8.70 -2.60 4.12
N VAL A 178 7.69 -3.46 4.35
CA VAL A 178 6.64 -3.15 5.34
C VAL A 178 7.12 -3.23 6.79
N ARG A 179 8.11 -4.08 7.10
CA ARG A 179 8.75 -4.12 8.42
C ARG A 179 9.51 -2.82 8.68
N ALA A 180 10.30 -2.38 7.69
CA ALA A 180 11.02 -1.12 7.76
C ALA A 180 10.08 0.08 7.87
N LEU A 181 8.96 0.06 7.12
CA LEU A 181 7.95 1.10 7.20
C LEU A 181 7.25 1.16 8.56
N GLN A 182 6.92 0.01 9.17
CA GLN A 182 6.35 -0.02 10.52
C GLN A 182 7.29 0.62 11.55
N MET A 183 8.59 0.29 11.48
CA MET A 183 9.61 0.90 12.35
C MET A 183 9.74 2.41 12.10
N LEU A 184 9.78 2.82 10.82
CA LEU A 184 9.86 4.23 10.44
C LEU A 184 8.65 5.01 10.94
N TYR A 185 7.44 4.47 10.78
CA TYR A 185 6.21 5.09 11.26
C TYR A 185 6.21 5.25 12.78
N ALA A 186 6.65 4.21 13.51
CA ALA A 186 6.79 4.25 14.96
C ALA A 186 7.86 5.26 15.44
N PHE A 187 8.89 5.51 14.63
CA PHE A 187 9.94 6.48 14.93
C PHE A 187 9.50 7.92 14.68
N ILE A 188 8.83 8.20 13.55
CA ILE A 188 8.43 9.57 13.20
C ILE A 188 7.19 10.05 13.97
N GLN A 189 6.40 9.12 14.55
CA GLN A 189 5.27 9.38 15.44
C GLN A 189 4.32 10.48 14.93
N PRO A 190 3.66 10.28 13.78
CA PRO A 190 2.76 11.29 13.23
C PRO A 190 1.58 11.51 14.19
N THR A 191 1.20 12.76 14.39
CA THR A 191 -0.01 13.10 15.16
C THR A 191 -1.27 12.60 14.44
N THR A 192 -2.34 12.32 15.19
CA THR A 192 -3.64 11.92 14.63
C THR A 192 -4.13 12.89 13.55
N GLU A 193 -3.91 14.18 13.75
CA GLU A 193 -4.34 15.23 12.84
C GLU A 193 -3.53 15.24 11.54
N GLN A 194 -2.21 14.99 11.61
CA GLN A 194 -1.39 14.76 10.41
C GLN A 194 -1.83 13.50 9.66
N VAL A 195 -2.09 12.39 10.37
CA VAL A 195 -2.57 11.14 9.74
C VAL A 195 -3.88 11.40 9.00
N ARG A 196 -4.86 12.05 9.64
CA ARG A 196 -6.15 12.39 9.05
C ARG A 196 -6.04 13.18 7.75
N ARG A 197 -5.10 14.13 7.65
CA ARG A 197 -4.87 14.91 6.41
C ARG A 197 -4.37 14.06 5.23
N HIS A 198 -3.65 12.97 5.50
CA HIS A 198 -3.09 12.09 4.46
C HIS A 198 -3.92 10.82 4.24
N THR A 199 -5.03 10.68 4.95
CA THR A 199 -5.98 9.60 4.77
C THR A 199 -6.78 9.73 3.47
N PHE A 200 -7.13 8.60 2.84
CA PHE A 200 -8.03 8.53 1.69
C PHE A 200 -8.81 7.21 1.65
N THR A 201 -9.94 7.19 0.94
CA THR A 201 -10.76 5.99 0.71
C THR A 201 -10.52 5.43 -0.69
N LEU A 202 -10.70 4.12 -0.86
CA LEU A 202 -10.65 3.47 -2.18
C LEU A 202 -12.04 3.44 -2.80
N ASP A 203 -12.59 4.60 -3.14
CA ASP A 203 -13.93 4.71 -3.70
C ASP A 203 -13.97 4.37 -5.20
N SER A 204 -15.00 3.66 -5.64
CA SER A 204 -15.21 3.32 -7.04
C SER A 204 -16.00 4.44 -7.67
N ARG A 205 -15.33 5.54 -8.02
CA ARG A 205 -15.82 6.53 -9.00
C ARG A 205 -14.79 7.65 -9.17
N ASP A 206 -13.80 7.39 -10.01
CA ASP A 206 -13.42 8.38 -11.02
C ASP A 206 -13.79 7.78 -12.38
N LYS A 207 -15.10 7.73 -12.67
CA LYS A 207 -15.52 7.77 -14.07
C LYS A 207 -15.04 9.12 -14.58
N LYS A 208 -13.92 9.11 -15.31
CA LYS A 208 -13.45 10.22 -16.15
C LYS A 208 -14.62 11.12 -16.54
N THR A 209 -14.61 12.35 -16.05
CA THR A 209 -15.27 13.48 -16.70
C THR A 209 -14.58 13.70 -18.04
N ALA A 210 -14.88 12.82 -19.00
CA ALA A 210 -14.65 12.99 -20.41
C ALA A 210 -15.99 13.35 -21.05
N VAL A 211 -16.52 14.52 -20.70
CA VAL A 211 -17.64 15.14 -21.42
C VAL A 211 -17.29 16.61 -21.66
N ASN A 212 -17.10 16.93 -22.94
CA ASN A 212 -17.14 18.25 -23.59
C ASN A 212 -16.04 19.29 -23.31
N ARG A 213 -14.87 19.06 -23.91
CA ARG A 213 -14.08 20.13 -24.59
C ARG A 213 -13.87 19.81 -26.07
N LYS A 214 -14.96 19.63 -26.79
CA LYS A 214 -15.10 19.83 -28.25
C LYS A 214 -16.57 20.27 -28.37
N VAL A 215 -16.89 21.56 -28.41
CA VAL A 215 -16.91 22.38 -29.62
C VAL A 215 -16.76 23.84 -29.21
N ALA A 216 -15.60 24.44 -29.45
CA ALA A 216 -15.42 25.89 -29.53
C ALA A 216 -14.17 26.18 -30.37
N SER A 217 -14.16 25.66 -31.60
CA SER A 217 -13.17 25.99 -32.63
C SER A 217 -13.68 25.52 -33.99
N ARG A 218 -14.66 26.24 -34.52
CA ARG A 218 -14.80 26.44 -35.98
C ARG A 218 -15.28 27.88 -36.18
N LYS A 219 -14.30 28.75 -36.48
CA LYS A 219 -14.50 30.01 -37.19
C LYS A 219 -15.16 29.69 -38.54
N VAL A 220 -16.24 30.36 -38.90
CA VAL A 220 -16.29 31.47 -39.88
C VAL A 220 -17.40 32.42 -39.43
#